data_AF-A0A9E3XNW8-F1
#
_entry.id   AF-A0A9E3XNW8-F1
#
_cell.length_a   1.000
_cell.length_b   1.000
_cell.length_c   1.000
_cell.angle_alpha   90.00
_cell.angle_beta   90.00
_cell.angle_gamma   90.00
#
_symmetry.space_group_name_H-M   'P 1'
#
loop_
_entity.id
_entity.type
_entity.pdbx_description
1 polymer ?
#
loop_
_entity_poly.entity_id
_entity_poly.type
_entity_poly.pdbx_seq_one_letter_code
_entity_poly.pdbx_strand_id
1 'polypeptide(L)'
;MRAWDDLFIGLDRSGAASSAPTATAIVDPDESGTHKRWFGRFRDSLARSRRAMTAQLSAAAFDPADAETWERIEEGLIAADVGVTSTVAIVGRLEAEAGSGSLVTATDLAGSLRTVAADLMQTERSPRIDLTATPTVIMMVGVNGTGKTT
;
A
#
# COMPACT_ATOMS: atom_id res chain seq x y z
N MET A 1 -9.43 -7.70 -6.79
CA MET A 1 -8.11 -7.06 -6.57
C MET A 1 -7.62 -6.62 -7.94
N ARG A 2 -7.28 -5.33 -8.11
CA ARG A 2 -6.91 -4.79 -9.44
C ARG A 2 -5.61 -5.43 -9.91
N ALA A 3 -5.54 -5.77 -11.19
CA ALA A 3 -4.36 -6.35 -11.81
C ALA A 3 -3.37 -5.23 -12.19
N TRP A 4 -2.09 -5.54 -12.42
CA TRP A 4 -1.06 -4.51 -12.64
C TRP A 4 -1.18 -3.88 -14.04
N ASP A 5 -1.69 -4.63 -15.01
CA ASP A 5 -2.14 -4.17 -16.33
C ASP A 5 -3.32 -3.19 -16.24
N ASP A 6 -4.14 -3.23 -15.16
CA ASP A 6 -5.15 -2.20 -14.92
C ASP A 6 -4.54 -0.82 -14.64
N LEU A 7 -3.23 -0.71 -14.38
CA LEU A 7 -2.55 0.57 -14.16
C LEU A 7 -2.11 1.24 -15.46
N PHE A 8 -2.12 0.56 -16.61
CA PHE A 8 -1.64 1.12 -17.87
C PHE A 8 -2.74 1.10 -18.92
N ILE A 9 -2.99 2.24 -19.56
CA ILE A 9 -3.94 2.34 -20.67
C ILE A 9 -3.15 2.21 -21.97
N GLY A 10 -3.54 1.30 -22.87
CA GLY A 10 -2.94 1.19 -24.21
C GLY A 10 -1.80 0.17 -24.38
N LEU A 11 -1.38 -0.52 -23.32
CA LEU A 11 -0.53 -1.72 -23.43
C LEU A 11 -1.42 -2.95 -23.64
N ASP A 12 -1.16 -3.74 -24.68
CA ASP A 12 -1.63 -5.13 -24.70
C ASP A 12 -0.73 -6.00 -23.81
N ARG A 13 -1.21 -7.19 -23.42
CA ARG A 13 -0.49 -8.09 -22.49
C ARG A 13 0.83 -8.64 -23.05
N SER A 14 1.19 -8.36 -24.30
CA SER A 14 2.48 -8.69 -24.92
C SER A 14 3.52 -7.56 -24.82
N GLY A 15 3.13 -6.38 -24.35
CA GLY A 15 4.00 -5.20 -24.29
C GLY A 15 4.18 -4.48 -25.63
N ALA A 16 3.43 -4.89 -26.66
CA ALA A 16 3.41 -4.23 -27.96
C ALA A 16 2.37 -3.11 -28.01
N ALA A 17 2.72 -1.99 -28.65
CA ALA A 17 1.75 -0.95 -29.00
C ALA A 17 0.74 -1.54 -29.98
N SER A 18 -0.53 -1.65 -29.56
CA SER A 18 -1.56 -2.35 -30.31
C SER A 18 -2.01 -1.56 -31.55
N SER A 19 -1.66 -2.04 -32.73
CA SER A 19 -2.39 -1.75 -33.98
C SER A 19 -3.39 -2.90 -34.24
N ALA A 20 -4.68 -2.59 -34.10
CA ALA A 20 -5.92 -3.41 -34.18
C ALA A 20 -6.02 -4.54 -35.26
N PRO A 21 -7.09 -5.41 -35.32
CA PRO A 21 -8.31 -5.55 -34.48
C PRO A 21 -8.66 -6.99 -33.99
N THR A 22 -9.64 -7.05 -33.07
CA THR A 22 -10.50 -8.16 -32.56
C THR A 22 -10.18 -9.62 -32.95
N ALA A 23 -9.74 -10.41 -31.97
CA ALA A 23 -9.96 -11.86 -31.92
C ALA A 23 -10.26 -12.32 -30.49
N THR A 24 -11.28 -13.17 -30.38
CA THR A 24 -11.92 -13.78 -29.21
C THR A 24 -10.99 -14.09 -28.02
N ALA A 25 -11.34 -13.58 -26.84
CA ALA A 25 -10.68 -13.88 -25.58
C ALA A 25 -10.91 -15.34 -25.16
N ILE A 26 -9.89 -16.17 -25.32
CA ILE A 26 -9.75 -17.43 -24.58
C ILE A 26 -8.95 -17.07 -23.31
N VAL A 27 -9.55 -17.23 -22.14
CA VAL A 27 -8.87 -17.00 -20.86
C VAL A 27 -8.10 -18.26 -20.50
N ASP A 28 -6.77 -18.17 -20.49
CA ASP A 28 -5.87 -19.26 -20.13
C ASP A 28 -5.84 -19.45 -18.59
N PRO A 29 -6.10 -20.65 -18.04
CA PRO A 29 -6.21 -20.88 -16.59
C PRO A 29 -4.89 -20.78 -15.80
N ASP A 30 -3.73 -20.65 -16.46
CA ASP A 30 -2.41 -20.58 -15.81
C ASP A 30 -2.09 -19.19 -15.19
N GLU A 31 -2.81 -18.13 -15.60
CA GLU A 31 -2.53 -16.76 -15.15
C GLU A 31 -2.83 -16.52 -13.66
N SER A 32 -3.86 -17.19 -13.12
CA SER A 32 -4.23 -17.06 -11.70
C SER A 32 -3.11 -17.52 -10.74
N GLY A 33 -2.30 -18.48 -11.18
CA GLY A 33 -1.19 -19.04 -10.41
C GLY A 33 0.01 -18.09 -10.30
N THR A 34 0.31 -17.35 -11.36
CA THR A 34 1.44 -16.41 -11.41
C THR A 34 1.21 -15.18 -10.52
N HIS A 35 0.00 -14.65 -10.52
CA HIS A 35 -0.37 -13.48 -9.71
C HIS A 35 -0.31 -13.79 -8.21
N LYS A 36 -0.84 -14.95 -7.80
CA LYS A 36 -0.77 -15.42 -6.41
C LYS A 36 0.68 -15.61 -5.95
N ARG A 37 1.58 -16.02 -6.85
CA ARG A 37 3.00 -16.22 -6.60
C ARG A 37 3.74 -14.89 -6.39
N TRP A 38 3.46 -13.89 -7.23
CA TRP A 38 4.07 -12.55 -7.11
C TRP A 38 3.62 -11.81 -5.83
N PHE A 39 2.31 -11.78 -5.56
CA PHE A 39 1.79 -11.21 -4.31
C PHE A 39 2.31 -11.95 -3.08
N GLY A 40 2.50 -13.28 -3.18
CA GLY A 40 3.18 -14.07 -2.17
C GLY A 40 4.57 -13.53 -1.87
N ARG A 41 5.42 -13.38 -2.91
CA ARG A 41 6.78 -12.86 -2.78
C ARG A 41 6.83 -11.43 -2.21
N PHE A 42 5.92 -10.56 -2.64
CA PHE A 42 5.81 -9.20 -2.12
C PHE A 42 5.39 -9.18 -0.63
N ARG A 43 4.40 -10.00 -0.26
CA ARG A 43 3.97 -10.13 1.13
C ARG A 43 5.08 -10.71 2.03
N ASP A 44 5.89 -11.59 1.48
CA ASP A 44 7.04 -12.20 2.14
C ASP A 44 8.19 -11.20 2.30
N SER A 45 8.46 -10.35 1.30
CA SER A 45 9.47 -9.29 1.42
C SER A 45 9.11 -8.26 2.50
N LEU A 46 7.81 -8.00 2.71
CA LEU A 46 7.31 -7.12 3.78
C LEU A 46 7.20 -7.79 5.16
N ALA A 47 7.54 -9.08 5.27
CA ALA A 47 7.29 -9.83 6.49
C ALA A 47 8.14 -9.36 7.69
N ARG A 48 9.31 -8.76 7.45
CA ARG A 48 10.15 -8.21 8.52
C ARG A 48 9.50 -6.96 9.14
N SER A 49 9.13 -5.98 8.31
CA SER A 49 8.47 -4.74 8.76
C SER A 49 7.13 -5.01 9.43
N ARG A 50 6.34 -5.95 8.87
CA ARG A 50 5.06 -6.35 9.48
C ARG A 50 5.24 -6.92 10.88
N ARG A 51 6.22 -7.80 11.11
CA ARG A 51 6.48 -8.38 12.43
C ARG A 51 6.92 -7.31 13.43
N ALA A 52 7.77 -6.37 13.03
CA ALA A 52 8.20 -5.27 13.89
C ALA A 52 7.02 -4.39 14.32
N MET A 53 6.15 -4.00 13.38
CA MET A 53 4.95 -3.22 13.69
C MET A 53 3.96 -4.00 14.57
N THR A 54 3.69 -5.27 14.27
CA THR A 54 2.80 -6.09 15.12
C THR A 54 3.36 -6.26 16.53
N ALA A 55 4.67 -6.46 16.67
CA ALA A 55 5.30 -6.57 17.99
C ALA A 55 5.11 -5.29 18.81
N GLN A 56 5.35 -4.12 18.22
CA GLN A 56 5.14 -2.82 18.87
C GLN A 56 3.68 -2.60 19.29
N LEU A 57 2.72 -2.93 18.41
CA LEU A 57 1.29 -2.80 18.71
C LEU A 57 0.80 -3.82 19.76
N SER A 58 1.42 -5.00 19.84
CA SER A 58 1.05 -6.07 20.78
C SER A 58 1.72 -5.96 22.15
N ALA A 59 2.86 -5.26 22.23
CA ALA A 59 3.65 -5.14 23.47
C ALA A 59 3.02 -4.19 24.49
N ALA A 60 2.11 -3.31 24.05
CA ALA A 60 1.24 -2.54 24.92
C ALA A 60 -0.04 -3.32 25.18
N ALA A 61 -0.44 -3.47 26.44
CA ALA A 61 -1.88 -3.48 26.70
C ALA A 61 -2.38 -2.12 26.18
N PHE A 62 -3.09 -2.11 25.06
CA PHE A 62 -3.65 -0.88 24.53
C PHE A 62 -4.65 -0.35 25.56
N ASP A 63 -4.30 0.75 26.20
CA ASP A 63 -5.20 1.53 27.04
C ASP A 63 -5.50 2.84 26.31
N PRO A 64 -6.71 3.01 25.74
CA PRO A 64 -7.08 4.22 25.04
C PRO A 64 -7.11 5.47 25.94
N ALA A 65 -7.19 5.30 27.27
CA ALA A 65 -7.17 6.40 28.23
C ALA A 65 -5.76 6.84 28.65
N ASP A 66 -4.74 6.08 28.27
CA ASP A 66 -3.35 6.33 28.64
C ASP A 66 -2.59 7.11 27.55
N ALA A 67 -2.12 8.30 27.90
CA ALA A 67 -1.35 9.16 27.00
C ALA A 67 0.03 8.56 26.64
N GLU A 68 0.66 7.80 27.54
CA GLU A 68 1.96 7.16 27.29
C GLU A 68 1.84 6.09 26.20
N THR A 69 0.68 5.42 26.13
CA THR A 69 0.40 4.45 25.07
C THR A 69 0.32 5.11 23.69
N TRP A 70 -0.28 6.29 23.58
CA TRP A 70 -0.33 7.03 22.30
C TRP A 70 1.03 7.56 21.86
N GLU A 71 1.85 8.07 22.79
CA GLU A 71 3.22 8.51 22.52
C GLU A 71 4.07 7.36 21.95
N ARG A 72 4.01 6.16 22.55
CA ARG A 72 4.73 4.98 22.03
C ARG A 72 4.26 4.54 20.64
N ILE A 73 2.97 4.69 20.34
CA ILE A 73 2.43 4.40 19.00
C ILE A 73 2.98 5.40 17.98
N GLU A 74 2.98 6.69 18.32
CA GLU A 74 3.58 7.76 17.49
C GLU A 74 5.06 7.48 17.21
N GLU A 75 5.86 7.25 18.25
CA GLU A 75 7.28 6.90 18.13
C GLU A 75 7.49 5.68 17.23
N GLY A 76 6.66 4.64 17.41
CA GLY A 76 6.70 3.43 16.61
C GLY A 76 6.43 3.68 15.12
N LEU A 77 5.49 4.57 14.79
CA LEU A 77 5.20 4.96 13.41
C LEU A 77 6.34 5.80 12.81
N ILE A 78 6.95 6.70 13.57
CA ILE A 78 8.12 7.48 13.13
C ILE A 78 9.30 6.55 12.84
N ALA A 79 9.59 5.61 13.74
CA ALA A 79 10.65 4.62 13.56
C ALA A 79 10.42 3.68 12.37
N ALA A 80 9.17 3.56 11.90
CA ALA A 80 8.77 2.77 10.75
C ALA A 80 8.77 3.54 9.42
N ASP A 81 9.42 4.72 9.37
CA ASP A 81 9.53 5.58 8.18
C ASP A 81 8.19 6.12 7.65
N VAL A 82 7.16 6.25 8.50
CA VAL A 82 5.86 6.83 8.12
C VAL A 82 5.96 8.35 7.89
N GLY A 83 6.86 9.01 8.62
CA GLY A 83 7.09 10.45 8.59
C GLY A 83 6.12 11.23 9.48
N VAL A 84 6.59 12.37 10.01
CA VAL A 84 5.90 13.17 11.05
C VAL A 84 4.47 13.54 10.66
N THR A 85 4.28 14.14 9.48
CA THR A 85 2.95 14.63 9.04
C THR A 85 1.93 13.50 8.96
N SER A 86 2.31 12.37 8.39
CA SER A 86 1.43 11.20 8.25
C SER A 86 1.14 10.59 9.62
N THR A 87 2.15 10.47 10.48
CA THR A 87 1.98 9.93 11.83
C THR A 87 0.99 10.76 12.65
N VAL A 88 1.14 12.10 12.68
CA VAL A 88 0.22 12.99 13.38
C VAL A 88 -1.22 12.83 12.88
N ALA A 89 -1.42 12.73 11.55
CA ALA A 89 -2.73 12.53 10.96
C ALA A 89 -3.33 11.16 11.33
N ILE A 90 -2.51 10.11 11.39
CA ILE A 90 -2.92 8.76 11.77
C ILE A 90 -3.32 8.72 13.24
N VAL A 91 -2.44 9.15 14.14
CA VAL A 91 -2.64 9.10 15.60
C VAL A 91 -3.86 9.92 15.99
N GLY A 92 -4.00 11.16 15.50
CA GLY A 92 -5.15 11.99 15.84
C GLY A 92 -6.49 11.39 15.40
N ARG A 93 -6.53 10.65 14.30
CA ARG A 93 -7.76 9.93 13.88
C ARG A 93 -8.04 8.72 14.78
N LEU A 94 -7.01 7.99 15.19
CA LEU A 94 -7.14 6.88 16.13
C LEU A 94 -7.59 7.34 17.52
N GLU A 95 -7.04 8.44 18.03
CA GLU A 95 -7.46 9.05 19.30
C GLU A 95 -8.92 9.49 19.27
N ALA A 96 -9.37 10.10 18.16
CA ALA A 96 -10.77 10.49 17.99
C ALA A 96 -11.72 9.26 17.97
N GLU A 97 -11.31 8.18 17.32
CA GLU A 97 -12.06 6.91 17.32
C GLU A 97 -12.08 6.28 18.73
N ALA A 98 -10.96 6.27 19.44
CA ALA A 98 -10.89 5.83 20.84
C ALA A 98 -11.82 6.65 21.74
N GLY A 99 -11.84 7.98 21.60
CA GLY A 99 -12.74 8.88 22.33
C GLY A 99 -14.22 8.66 22.03
N SER A 100 -14.56 8.10 20.86
CA SER A 100 -15.93 7.68 20.51
C SER A 100 -16.34 6.32 21.07
N GLY A 101 -15.39 5.58 21.67
CA GLY A 101 -15.59 4.24 22.23
C GLY A 101 -15.44 3.11 21.23
N SER A 102 -14.96 3.37 20.00
CA SER A 102 -14.82 2.35 18.96
C SER A 102 -13.51 1.55 19.02
N LEU A 103 -12.51 2.02 19.79
CA LEU A 103 -11.24 1.32 20.00
C LEU A 103 -11.11 0.90 21.46
N VAL A 104 -11.31 -0.39 21.74
CA VAL A 104 -11.27 -0.95 23.11
C VAL A 104 -10.11 -1.92 23.27
N THR A 105 -9.72 -2.60 22.19
CA THR A 105 -8.68 -3.63 22.20
C THR A 105 -7.54 -3.30 21.23
N ALA A 106 -6.37 -3.92 21.45
CA ALA A 106 -5.26 -3.85 20.51
C ALA A 106 -5.62 -4.36 19.10
N THR A 107 -6.58 -5.29 19.00
CA THR A 107 -7.10 -5.77 17.72
C THR A 107 -7.89 -4.69 16.99
N ASP A 108 -8.72 -3.94 17.71
CA ASP A 108 -9.49 -2.81 17.16
C ASP A 108 -8.54 -1.73 16.67
N LEU A 109 -7.52 -1.38 17.47
CA LEU A 109 -6.46 -0.44 17.09
C LEU A 109 -5.77 -0.88 15.80
N ALA A 110 -5.34 -2.13 15.71
CA ALA A 110 -4.67 -2.65 14.50
C ALA A 110 -5.59 -2.62 13.27
N GLY A 111 -6.88 -2.92 13.45
CA GLY A 111 -7.89 -2.84 12.40
C GLY A 111 -8.13 -1.41 11.93
N SER A 112 -8.25 -0.47 12.85
CA SER A 112 -8.44 0.95 12.53
C SER A 112 -7.19 1.55 11.90
N LEU A 113 -5.99 1.31 12.44
CA LEU A 113 -4.73 1.77 11.85
C LEU A 113 -4.62 1.34 10.38
N ARG A 114 -5.01 0.10 10.06
CA ARG A 114 -5.04 -0.39 8.68
C ARG A 114 -6.01 0.42 7.80
N THR A 115 -7.19 0.73 8.32
CA THR A 115 -8.21 1.51 7.60
C THR A 115 -7.75 2.95 7.38
N VAL A 116 -7.30 3.62 8.44
CA VAL A 116 -6.79 5.01 8.38
C VAL A 116 -5.60 5.11 7.43
N ALA A 117 -4.64 4.19 7.50
CA ALA A 117 -3.51 4.16 6.58
C ALA A 117 -3.94 3.93 5.13
N ALA A 118 -4.90 3.02 4.89
CA ALA A 118 -5.43 2.79 3.56
C ALA A 118 -6.12 4.03 2.99
N ASP A 119 -6.92 4.72 3.80
CA ASP A 119 -7.60 5.98 3.43
C ASP A 119 -6.62 7.08 3.05
N LEU A 120 -5.54 7.26 3.82
CA LEU A 120 -4.50 8.26 3.52
C LEU A 120 -3.77 7.96 2.20
N MET A 121 -3.73 6.70 1.77
CA MET A 121 -3.12 6.29 0.51
C MET A 121 -4.09 6.38 -0.69
N GLN A 122 -5.38 6.67 -0.46
CA GLN A 122 -6.33 6.87 -1.55
C GLN A 122 -6.04 8.19 -2.27
N THR A 123 -6.10 8.17 -3.59
CA THR A 123 -5.92 9.35 -4.43
C THR A 123 -7.18 9.60 -5.24
N GLU A 124 -7.58 10.88 -5.35
CA GLU A 124 -8.71 11.33 -6.16
C GLU A 124 -8.46 11.14 -7.66
N ARG A 125 -7.20 11.02 -8.08
CA ARG A 125 -6.84 10.83 -9.49
C ARG A 125 -6.83 9.35 -9.83
N SER A 126 -7.25 9.04 -11.05
CA SER A 126 -7.07 7.69 -11.60
C SER A 126 -5.61 7.28 -11.44
N PRO A 127 -5.31 6.13 -10.80
CA PRO A 127 -3.95 5.64 -10.66
C PRO A 127 -3.38 5.11 -12.00
N ARG A 128 -4.14 5.25 -13.09
CA ARG A 128 -3.78 4.75 -14.41
C ARG A 128 -2.86 5.72 -15.15
N ILE A 129 -1.87 5.15 -15.81
CA ILE A 129 -0.90 5.83 -16.65
C ILE A 129 -1.30 5.57 -18.11
N ASP A 130 -1.51 6.63 -18.89
CA ASP A 130 -1.87 6.53 -20.30
C ASP A 130 -0.62 6.34 -21.18
N LEU A 131 -0.55 5.21 -21.87
CA LEU A 131 0.53 4.81 -22.79
C LEU A 131 0.00 4.60 -24.23
N THR A 132 -1.14 5.19 -24.58
CA THR A 132 -1.73 5.07 -25.93
C THR A 132 -0.97 5.84 -27.00
N ALA A 133 -0.14 6.81 -26.62
CA ALA A 133 0.67 7.59 -27.55
C ALA A 133 1.74 6.73 -28.26
N THR A 134 2.02 7.01 -29.53
CA THR A 134 3.06 6.31 -30.30
C THR A 134 4.03 7.31 -30.94
N PRO A 135 5.31 7.38 -30.50
CA PRO A 135 5.90 6.62 -29.40
C PRO A 135 5.47 7.17 -28.02
N THR A 136 5.31 6.28 -27.05
CA THR A 136 5.21 6.65 -25.63
C THR A 136 6.61 6.84 -25.07
N VAL A 137 6.85 7.96 -24.37
CA VAL A 137 8.15 8.28 -23.76
C VAL A 137 8.00 8.29 -22.24
N ILE A 138 8.69 7.39 -21.55
CA ILE A 138 8.76 7.32 -20.09
C ILE A 138 10.14 7.85 -19.64
N MET A 139 10.16 8.97 -18.92
CA MET A 139 11.40 9.56 -18.41
C MET A 139 11.66 9.12 -16.97
N MET A 140 12.69 8.30 -16.77
CA MET A 140 13.14 7.88 -15.44
C MET A 140 14.09 8.93 -14.85
N VAL A 141 13.71 9.53 -13.71
CA VAL A 141 14.50 10.57 -13.02
C VAL A 141 14.87 10.14 -11.60
N GLY A 142 16.01 10.64 -11.08
CA GLY A 142 16.46 10.36 -9.71
C GLY A 142 17.98 10.43 -9.54
N VAL A 143 18.46 10.44 -8.30
CA VAL A 143 19.89 10.58 -7.96
C VAL A 143 20.72 9.33 -8.26
N ASN A 144 22.05 9.43 -8.31
CA ASN A 144 22.93 8.28 -8.59
C ASN A 144 22.74 7.18 -7.53
N GLY A 145 22.71 5.91 -7.97
CA GLY A 145 22.59 4.75 -7.06
C GLY A 145 21.17 4.25 -6.74
N THR A 146 20.10 4.91 -7.22
CA THR A 146 18.70 4.48 -6.93
C THR A 146 18.13 3.41 -7.88
N GLY A 147 18.98 2.74 -8.67
CA GLY A 147 18.54 1.65 -9.55
C GLY A 147 17.82 2.05 -10.84
N LYS A 148 17.94 3.30 -11.33
CA LYS A 148 17.29 3.76 -12.59
C LYS A 148 17.65 2.96 -13.84
N THR A 149 18.78 2.26 -13.82
CA THR A 149 19.31 1.46 -14.94
C THR A 149 19.13 -0.05 -14.71
N THR A 150 18.58 -0.45 -13.55
CA THR A 150 18.40 -1.86 -13.14
C THR A 150 16.97 -2.31 -13.41
#